data_AF-M0GC25-F1
#
_entry.id   AF-M0GC25-F1
#
_cell.length_a   1.000
_cell.length_b   1.000
_cell.length_c   1.000
_cell.angle_alpha   90.00
_cell.angle_beta   90.00
_cell.angle_gamma   90.00
#
_symmetry.space_group_name_H-M   'P 1'
#
loop_
_entity.id
_entity.type
_entity.pdbx_description
1 polymer ?
#
loop_
_entity_poly.entity_id
_entity_poly.type
_entity_poly.pdbx_seq_one_letter_code
_entity_poly.pdbx_strand_id
1 'polypeptide(L)'
;MVTERSARESPDQRAAEQVVLVVDDDEDLADTCRYWLDGERFAVETAYGGAEALCRLDDTVDVVLLDRRMPNVTGDDVLEEIRERGLDCRVAMMTAVEPDTDIVEMPFDAYLVKPVSESEVKETVEELLVRSGFESGVREYFALESTEAALDSRDVEELREPEALSDLRSRLEAVRAEHEAAIRNREAQLDRLNRTNELLRDVDRALIDARTRDEIEQTVCDVVADAHEAAVVLRRTAAGTLRCTAAAGHGLDPAGIDLDFVDEAFGVDGAVEDGFVFEDISEAHRAAVLGDDADDLDAVSALCVSIDYRETMYGALVVYDETDGFDDESAGLFSDLGATVGNGINATQSKRLLNGDSVVELEFQVGRDAGVLARLSEALDCQLSLDGVTRLDDGLACFVSVAGASGSDAVAAAVDADGVSQARVVSEGDEESVVELRTDAEAALSTAIDHGASVEQLTLSEGTGSLALRVAADADHGALVEAVATTAPGVSVVAKREVERSVQSPDSFRRALDSKLTDRQRTVLETSLVSGYFEWPRGSTAEEVADSLGISPPTLHEHLRTAERKLIETYFDELNPAPADD
;
A
#
# COMPACT_ATOMS: atom_id res chain seq x y z
N MET A 1 -18.91 17.18 14.81
CA MET A 1 -20.31 17.29 14.34
C MET A 1 -20.19 17.79 12.92
N VAL A 2 -20.06 16.83 12.01
CA VAL A 2 -19.73 17.02 10.59
C VAL A 2 -21.05 17.33 9.90
N THR A 3 -21.17 18.49 9.28
CA THR A 3 -22.32 18.81 8.41
C THR A 3 -22.13 18.05 7.10
N GLU A 4 -23.07 17.16 6.82
CA GLU A 4 -23.11 16.28 5.65
C GLU A 4 -23.21 17.10 4.35
N ARG A 5 -22.07 17.38 3.71
CA ARG A 5 -22.02 17.70 2.27
C ARG A 5 -20.71 17.29 1.56
N SER A 6 -19.90 16.44 2.19
CA SER A 6 -18.72 15.86 1.55
C SER A 6 -18.91 14.37 1.30
N ALA A 7 -19.54 14.03 0.18
CA ALA A 7 -19.24 12.83 -0.61
C ALA A 7 -20.16 12.74 -1.84
N ARG A 8 -19.53 12.72 -3.02
CA ARG A 8 -20.04 12.18 -4.31
C ARG A 8 -21.34 12.75 -4.85
N GLU A 9 -21.23 13.56 -5.90
CA GLU A 9 -22.14 13.48 -7.05
C GLU A 9 -21.48 14.04 -8.31
N SER A 10 -21.51 13.24 -9.38
CA SER A 10 -20.97 13.57 -10.71
C SER A 10 -21.72 14.76 -11.33
N PRO A 11 -21.09 15.54 -12.23
CA PRO A 11 -21.66 16.76 -12.81
C PRO A 11 -22.92 16.59 -13.69
N ASP A 12 -23.50 15.38 -13.73
CA ASP A 12 -24.55 14.96 -14.68
C ASP A 12 -25.92 14.68 -14.01
N GLN A 13 -26.18 15.22 -12.80
CA GLN A 13 -27.43 14.99 -12.05
C GLN A 13 -28.16 16.25 -11.53
N ARG A 14 -27.84 17.45 -12.03
CA ARG A 14 -28.70 18.65 -11.87
C ARG A 14 -29.50 18.91 -13.15
N ALA A 15 -30.62 18.21 -13.28
CA ALA A 15 -31.75 18.71 -14.07
C ALA A 15 -32.93 19.02 -13.12
N ALA A 16 -32.60 19.66 -11.99
CA ALA A 16 -33.56 20.48 -11.27
C ALA A 16 -33.57 21.83 -11.99
N GLU A 17 -34.76 22.30 -12.35
CA GLU A 17 -34.98 23.61 -12.96
C GLU A 17 -34.36 24.68 -12.06
N GLN A 18 -33.38 25.44 -12.56
CA GLN A 18 -32.67 26.45 -11.77
C GLN A 18 -33.61 27.62 -11.50
N VAL A 19 -33.82 27.97 -10.24
CA VAL A 19 -34.84 28.96 -9.84
C VAL A 19 -34.23 30.36 -9.81
N VAL A 20 -34.79 31.27 -10.60
CA VAL A 20 -34.37 32.68 -10.67
C VAL A 20 -35.50 33.57 -10.17
N LEU A 21 -35.24 34.36 -9.13
CA LEU A 21 -36.19 35.33 -8.59
C LEU A 21 -35.83 36.74 -9.10
N VAL A 22 -36.71 37.35 -9.89
CA VAL A 22 -36.57 38.74 -10.32
C VAL A 22 -37.38 39.64 -9.39
N VAL A 23 -36.76 40.68 -8.84
CA VAL A 23 -37.35 41.57 -7.85
C VAL A 23 -37.21 43.03 -8.31
N ASP A 24 -38.32 43.66 -8.68
CA ASP A 24 -38.36 45.02 -9.22
C ASP A 24 -39.75 45.65 -8.99
N ASP A 25 -39.83 46.92 -8.59
CA ASP A 25 -41.13 47.60 -8.42
C ASP A 25 -41.74 48.08 -9.75
N ASP A 26 -40.96 48.08 -10.83
CA ASP A 26 -41.46 48.22 -12.19
C ASP A 26 -41.96 46.85 -12.71
N GLU A 27 -43.28 46.63 -12.63
CA GLU A 27 -43.94 45.38 -13.07
C GLU A 27 -43.61 45.04 -14.54
N ASP A 28 -43.53 46.05 -15.42
CA ASP A 28 -43.25 45.85 -16.84
C ASP A 28 -41.81 45.33 -17.04
N LEU A 29 -40.84 45.84 -16.27
CA LEU A 29 -39.46 45.39 -16.34
C LEU A 29 -39.28 44.00 -15.72
N ALA A 30 -39.88 43.72 -14.57
CA ALA A 30 -39.85 42.40 -13.94
C ALA A 30 -40.42 41.32 -14.88
N ASP A 31 -41.57 41.60 -15.50
CA ASP A 31 -42.21 40.68 -16.46
C ASP A 31 -41.40 40.54 -17.77
N THR A 32 -40.69 41.60 -18.18
CA THR A 32 -39.78 41.55 -19.33
C THR A 32 -38.56 40.66 -19.04
N CYS A 33 -37.92 40.83 -17.88
CA CYS A 33 -36.83 39.95 -17.43
C CYS A 33 -37.29 38.52 -17.28
N ARG A 34 -38.52 38.30 -16.76
CA ARG A 34 -39.16 36.98 -16.75
C ARG A 34 -39.23 36.42 -18.15
N TYR A 35 -39.83 37.14 -19.10
CA TYR A 35 -39.95 36.69 -20.50
C TYR A 35 -38.60 36.38 -21.16
N TRP A 36 -37.56 37.15 -20.85
CA TRP A 36 -36.21 36.90 -21.35
C TRP A 36 -35.64 35.58 -20.83
N LEU A 37 -35.83 35.29 -19.54
CA LEU A 37 -35.29 34.12 -18.86
C LEU A 37 -36.19 32.88 -18.97
N ASP A 38 -37.47 33.06 -19.30
CA ASP A 38 -38.47 31.99 -19.46
C ASP A 38 -38.10 31.09 -20.65
N GLY A 39 -37.61 29.89 -20.34
CA GLY A 39 -37.08 28.92 -21.31
C GLY A 39 -36.88 27.55 -20.66
N GLU A 40 -36.40 26.55 -21.40
CA GLU A 40 -36.29 25.15 -20.91
C GLU A 40 -35.30 24.94 -19.74
N ARG A 41 -34.60 25.99 -19.28
CA ARG A 41 -33.47 25.90 -18.34
C ARG A 41 -33.71 26.56 -16.97
N PHE A 42 -34.58 27.57 -16.89
CA PHE A 42 -34.78 28.38 -15.68
C PHE A 42 -36.25 28.44 -15.28
N ALA A 43 -36.53 28.22 -13.99
CA ALA A 43 -37.83 28.49 -13.39
C ALA A 43 -37.83 29.93 -12.87
N VAL A 44 -38.55 30.83 -13.53
CA VAL A 44 -38.49 32.26 -13.20
C VAL A 44 -39.69 32.70 -12.38
N GLU A 45 -39.40 33.31 -11.23
CA GLU A 45 -40.37 33.95 -10.34
C GLU A 45 -40.18 35.47 -10.32
N THR A 46 -41.25 36.23 -10.09
CA THR A 46 -41.23 37.71 -10.12
C THR A 46 -41.87 38.31 -8.87
N ALA A 47 -41.14 39.09 -8.08
CA ALA A 47 -41.69 39.85 -6.97
C ALA A 47 -41.68 41.35 -7.28
N TYR A 48 -42.80 42.04 -7.06
CA TYR A 48 -42.96 43.44 -7.46
C TYR A 48 -42.59 44.44 -6.35
N GLY A 49 -41.74 44.01 -5.42
CA GLY A 49 -41.32 44.78 -4.26
C GLY A 49 -40.66 43.92 -3.18
N GLY A 50 -39.88 44.56 -2.30
CA GLY A 50 -39.07 43.84 -1.31
C GLY A 50 -39.88 42.99 -0.32
N ALA A 51 -41.05 43.43 0.12
CA ALA A 51 -41.89 42.64 1.03
C ALA A 51 -42.41 41.34 0.39
N GLU A 52 -42.70 41.36 -0.91
CA GLU A 52 -43.10 40.17 -1.67
C GLU A 52 -41.90 39.25 -1.90
N ALA A 53 -40.73 39.81 -2.21
CA ALA A 53 -39.48 39.06 -2.34
C ALA A 53 -39.15 38.28 -1.07
N LEU A 54 -39.19 38.93 0.10
CA LEU A 54 -38.95 38.28 1.39
C LEU A 54 -39.92 37.12 1.73
N CYS A 55 -41.12 37.13 1.15
CA CYS A 55 -42.09 36.03 1.30
C CYS A 55 -41.80 34.86 0.36
N ARG A 56 -41.11 35.09 -0.75
CA ARG A 56 -40.79 34.08 -1.77
C ARG A 56 -39.36 33.54 -1.68
N LEU A 57 -38.49 34.24 -0.97
CA LEU A 57 -37.12 33.79 -0.71
C LEU A 57 -37.10 32.55 0.20
N ASP A 58 -36.55 31.47 -0.32
CA ASP A 58 -36.25 30.24 0.40
C ASP A 58 -34.97 29.57 -0.16
N ASP A 59 -34.60 28.41 0.41
CA ASP A 59 -33.38 27.66 0.04
C ASP A 59 -33.42 27.06 -1.39
N THR A 60 -34.54 27.19 -2.11
CA THR A 60 -34.67 26.69 -3.49
C THR A 60 -34.31 27.74 -4.54
N VAL A 61 -34.23 29.02 -4.16
CA VAL A 61 -33.85 30.10 -5.07
C VAL A 61 -32.34 30.04 -5.32
N ASP A 62 -31.92 29.91 -6.58
CA ASP A 62 -30.51 29.85 -6.95
C ASP A 62 -29.92 31.25 -7.22
N VAL A 63 -30.69 32.12 -7.89
CA VAL A 63 -30.27 33.48 -8.29
C VAL A 63 -31.38 34.48 -8.02
N VAL A 64 -31.01 35.67 -7.55
CA VAL A 64 -31.88 36.83 -7.32
C VAL A 64 -31.38 38.00 -8.17
N LEU A 65 -32.24 38.54 -9.04
CA LEU A 65 -32.02 39.84 -9.68
C LEU A 65 -32.78 40.89 -8.86
N LEU A 66 -32.08 41.81 -8.22
CA LEU A 66 -32.64 42.66 -7.18
C LEU A 66 -32.52 44.16 -7.51
N ASP A 67 -33.64 44.85 -7.65
CA ASP A 67 -33.60 46.32 -7.67
C ASP A 67 -33.27 46.87 -6.28
N ARG A 68 -32.35 47.82 -6.26
CA ARG A 68 -31.94 48.55 -5.08
C ARG A 68 -33.03 49.48 -4.56
N ARG A 69 -33.75 50.17 -5.45
CA ARG A 69 -34.70 51.24 -5.08
C ARG A 69 -36.15 50.80 -5.27
N MET A 70 -36.71 50.19 -4.23
CA MET A 70 -38.12 49.84 -4.16
C MET A 70 -38.83 50.55 -3.01
N PRO A 71 -40.15 50.80 -3.10
CA PRO A 71 -40.93 51.40 -2.02
C PRO A 71 -41.10 50.45 -0.82
N ASN A 72 -41.14 51.04 0.37
CA ASN A 72 -41.29 50.37 1.67
C ASN A 72 -40.05 49.56 2.12
N VAL A 73 -39.74 48.45 1.43
CA VAL A 73 -38.58 47.60 1.73
C VAL A 73 -37.60 47.76 0.57
N THR A 74 -36.39 48.24 0.87
CA THR A 74 -35.37 48.51 -0.14
C THR A 74 -34.64 47.24 -0.56
N GLY A 75 -33.93 47.27 -1.69
CA GLY A 75 -33.09 46.14 -2.11
C GLY A 75 -31.94 45.88 -1.13
N ASP A 76 -31.41 46.93 -0.49
CA ASP A 76 -30.38 46.80 0.54
C ASP A 76 -30.92 45.97 1.74
N ASP A 77 -32.16 46.25 2.17
CA ASP A 77 -32.82 45.50 3.26
C ASP A 77 -33.08 44.03 2.87
N VAL A 78 -33.45 43.77 1.61
CA VAL A 78 -33.66 42.40 1.10
C VAL A 78 -32.35 41.63 1.06
N LEU A 79 -31.27 42.26 0.59
CA LEU A 79 -29.95 41.65 0.52
C LEU A 79 -29.41 41.30 1.92
N GLU A 80 -29.59 42.18 2.91
CA GLU A 80 -29.21 41.91 4.30
C GLU A 80 -29.97 40.70 4.85
N GLU A 81 -31.30 40.67 4.68
CA GLU A 81 -32.15 39.56 5.15
C GLU A 81 -31.80 38.22 4.48
N ILE A 82 -31.43 38.22 3.19
CA ILE A 82 -30.93 37.01 2.49
C ILE A 82 -29.73 36.43 3.22
N ARG A 83 -28.77 37.28 3.60
CA ARG A 83 -27.55 36.85 4.29
C ARG A 83 -27.81 36.48 5.75
N GLU A 84 -28.69 37.20 6.45
CA GLU A 84 -29.09 36.85 7.83
C GLU A 84 -29.78 35.49 7.92
N ARG A 85 -30.58 35.14 6.91
CA ARG A 85 -31.22 33.82 6.80
C ARG A 85 -30.25 32.70 6.41
N GLY A 86 -29.03 33.03 6.01
CA GLY A 86 -28.04 32.05 5.54
C GLY A 86 -28.39 31.42 4.19
N LEU A 87 -29.13 32.13 3.34
CA LEU A 87 -29.48 31.65 2.00
C LEU A 87 -28.26 31.74 1.07
N ASP A 88 -27.93 30.62 0.42
CA ASP A 88 -26.78 30.49 -0.48
C ASP A 88 -27.01 31.06 -1.90
N CYS A 89 -28.17 31.68 -2.14
CA CYS A 89 -28.56 32.23 -3.43
C CYS A 89 -27.62 33.38 -3.85
N ARG A 90 -27.35 33.46 -5.16
CA ARG A 90 -26.53 34.52 -5.75
C ARG A 90 -27.37 35.76 -6.00
N VAL A 91 -26.83 36.95 -5.73
CA VAL A 91 -27.58 38.20 -5.89
C VAL A 91 -26.88 39.10 -6.90
N ALA A 92 -27.58 39.41 -8.00
CA ALA A 92 -27.21 40.52 -8.88
C ALA A 92 -28.04 41.74 -8.52
N MET A 93 -27.41 42.86 -8.18
CA MET A 93 -28.09 44.14 -8.12
C MET A 93 -28.43 44.58 -9.54
N MET A 94 -29.68 44.89 -9.84
CA MET A 94 -30.13 45.38 -11.14
C MET A 94 -30.89 46.69 -10.93
N THR A 95 -30.22 47.83 -11.11
CA THR A 95 -30.75 49.11 -10.64
C THR A 95 -30.38 50.29 -11.53
N ALA A 96 -31.18 51.36 -11.49
CA ALA A 96 -30.84 52.64 -12.15
C ALA A 96 -29.90 53.51 -11.30
N VAL A 97 -29.51 53.04 -10.12
CA VAL A 97 -28.54 53.72 -9.25
C VAL A 97 -27.14 53.48 -9.80
N GLU A 98 -26.45 54.55 -10.19
CA GLU A 98 -25.04 54.47 -10.55
C GLU A 98 -24.22 54.00 -9.33
N PRO A 99 -23.25 53.09 -9.54
CA PRO A 99 -22.42 52.59 -8.45
C PRO A 99 -21.60 53.72 -7.80
N ASP A 100 -21.45 53.66 -6.48
CA ASP A 100 -20.60 54.54 -5.70
C ASP A 100 -20.04 53.71 -4.54
N THR A 101 -19.12 54.29 -3.78
CA THR A 101 -18.32 53.66 -2.72
C THR A 101 -19.13 52.97 -1.62
N ASP A 102 -20.43 53.25 -1.48
CA ASP A 102 -21.34 52.55 -0.57
C ASP A 102 -21.58 51.08 -0.95
N ILE A 103 -21.27 50.67 -2.18
CA ILE A 103 -21.42 49.28 -2.62
C ILE A 103 -20.26 48.38 -2.18
N VAL A 104 -19.13 48.94 -1.72
CA VAL A 104 -17.92 48.18 -1.38
C VAL A 104 -18.17 47.11 -0.31
N GLU A 105 -19.02 47.43 0.67
CA GLU A 105 -19.36 46.53 1.79
C GLU A 105 -20.68 45.77 1.56
N MET A 106 -21.33 45.95 0.41
CA MET A 106 -22.59 45.26 0.11
C MET A 106 -22.31 43.82 -0.36
N PRO A 107 -22.96 42.80 0.22
CA PRO A 107 -22.66 41.40 -0.07
C PRO A 107 -23.38 40.87 -1.33
N PHE A 108 -23.27 41.57 -2.45
CA PHE A 108 -23.79 41.14 -3.75
C PHE A 108 -22.74 40.37 -4.58
N ASP A 109 -23.18 39.65 -5.60
CA ASP A 109 -22.33 38.84 -6.47
C ASP A 109 -22.15 39.45 -7.88
N ALA A 110 -23.09 40.30 -8.33
CA ALA A 110 -22.99 41.09 -9.58
C ALA A 110 -23.72 42.45 -9.48
N TYR A 111 -23.36 43.43 -10.33
CA TYR A 111 -24.02 44.74 -10.41
C TYR A 111 -24.34 45.13 -11.86
N LEU A 112 -25.61 45.39 -12.15
CA LEU A 112 -26.13 45.79 -13.46
C LEU A 112 -26.78 47.17 -13.37
N VAL A 113 -26.33 48.09 -14.22
CA VAL A 113 -26.90 49.45 -14.34
C VAL A 113 -27.97 49.46 -15.41
N LYS A 114 -29.20 49.86 -15.06
CA LYS A 114 -30.30 50.04 -16.02
C LYS A 114 -29.99 51.21 -16.97
N PRO A 115 -30.32 51.14 -18.28
CA PRO A 115 -31.12 50.11 -18.94
C PRO A 115 -30.31 48.84 -19.26
N VAL A 116 -30.92 47.67 -19.01
CA VAL A 116 -30.32 46.35 -19.29
C VAL A 116 -30.92 45.73 -20.56
N SER A 117 -30.13 44.93 -21.25
CA SER A 117 -30.52 44.13 -22.42
C SER A 117 -30.78 42.67 -22.04
N GLU A 118 -31.50 41.95 -22.91
CA GLU A 118 -31.74 40.51 -22.78
C GLU A 118 -30.43 39.72 -22.60
N SER A 119 -29.40 40.07 -23.37
CA SER A 119 -28.09 39.41 -23.31
C SER A 119 -27.40 39.63 -21.96
N GLU A 120 -27.37 40.86 -21.45
CA GLU A 120 -26.72 41.18 -20.17
C GLU A 120 -27.38 40.45 -19.00
N VAL A 121 -28.71 40.40 -18.97
CA VAL A 121 -29.45 39.68 -17.93
C VAL A 121 -29.16 38.17 -17.99
N LYS A 122 -29.18 37.58 -19.20
CA LYS A 122 -28.90 36.15 -19.38
C LYS A 122 -27.48 35.76 -19.00
N GLU A 123 -26.49 36.51 -19.48
CA GLU A 123 -25.07 36.26 -19.21
C GLU A 123 -24.80 36.36 -17.70
N THR A 124 -25.36 37.36 -17.03
CA THR A 124 -25.20 37.53 -15.57
C THR A 124 -25.79 36.34 -14.81
N VAL A 125 -27.01 35.90 -15.15
CA VAL A 125 -27.64 34.75 -14.48
C VAL A 125 -26.83 33.48 -14.71
N GLU A 126 -26.41 33.21 -15.96
CA GLU A 126 -25.60 32.03 -16.28
C GLU A 126 -24.25 32.05 -15.55
N GLU A 127 -23.59 33.20 -15.49
CA GLU A 127 -22.34 33.37 -14.78
C GLU A 127 -22.50 33.14 -13.27
N LEU A 128 -23.53 33.72 -12.64
CA LEU A 128 -23.80 33.51 -11.21
C LEU A 128 -24.09 32.04 -10.88
N LEU A 129 -24.80 31.34 -11.75
CA LEU A 129 -25.06 29.90 -11.59
C LEU A 129 -23.78 29.07 -11.69
N VAL A 130 -22.86 29.39 -12.60
CA VAL A 130 -21.53 28.75 -12.65
C VAL A 130 -20.77 29.04 -11.36
N ARG A 131 -20.75 30.31 -10.92
CA ARG A 131 -20.05 30.74 -9.72
C ARG A 131 -20.58 30.09 -8.44
N SER A 132 -21.85 29.69 -8.40
CA SER A 132 -22.44 28.99 -7.26
C SER A 132 -21.72 27.69 -6.88
N GLY A 133 -21.10 27.02 -7.86
CA GLY A 133 -20.36 25.78 -7.68
C GLY A 133 -18.93 25.94 -7.17
N PHE A 134 -18.39 27.16 -7.11
CA PHE A 134 -17.05 27.40 -6.62
C PHE A 134 -16.97 27.42 -5.08
N GLU A 135 -15.77 27.14 -4.57
CA GLU A 135 -15.45 27.28 -3.14
C GLU A 135 -15.57 28.74 -2.68
N SER A 136 -15.85 28.95 -1.39
CA SER A 136 -16.15 30.27 -0.83
C SER A 136 -15.11 31.35 -1.14
N GLY A 137 -13.82 31.02 -1.10
CA GLY A 137 -12.76 32.01 -1.39
C GLY A 137 -12.75 32.47 -2.86
N VAL A 138 -13.04 31.56 -3.80
CA VAL A 138 -13.13 31.91 -5.23
C VAL A 138 -14.36 32.77 -5.50
N ARG A 139 -15.46 32.51 -4.78
CA ARG A 139 -16.68 33.34 -4.85
C ARG A 139 -16.45 34.75 -4.34
N GLU A 140 -15.72 34.89 -3.24
CA GLU A 140 -15.32 36.21 -2.71
C GLU A 140 -14.47 36.99 -3.73
N TYR A 141 -13.50 36.34 -4.38
CA TYR A 141 -12.71 36.98 -5.45
C TYR A 141 -13.59 37.57 -6.56
N PHE A 142 -14.53 36.78 -7.08
CA PHE A 142 -15.44 37.23 -8.16
C PHE A 142 -16.42 38.33 -7.73
N ALA A 143 -16.86 38.33 -6.47
CA ALA A 143 -17.69 39.40 -5.93
C ALA A 143 -16.88 40.72 -5.84
N LEU A 144 -15.66 40.67 -5.29
CA LEU A 144 -14.77 41.83 -5.21
C LEU A 144 -14.43 42.39 -6.60
N GLU A 145 -14.16 41.51 -7.58
CA GLU A 145 -13.93 41.90 -8.97
C GLU A 145 -15.16 42.58 -9.58
N SER A 146 -16.37 42.06 -9.32
CA SER A 146 -17.60 42.71 -9.78
C SER A 146 -17.81 44.08 -9.15
N THR A 147 -17.48 44.26 -7.87
CA THR A 147 -17.55 45.56 -7.18
C THR A 147 -16.54 46.53 -7.77
N GLU A 148 -15.32 46.09 -8.06
CA GLU A 148 -14.29 46.93 -8.68
C GLU A 148 -14.70 47.35 -10.09
N ALA A 149 -15.17 46.43 -10.92
CA ALA A 149 -15.65 46.71 -12.27
C ALA A 149 -16.85 47.69 -12.28
N ALA A 150 -17.76 47.57 -11.31
CA ALA A 150 -18.86 48.51 -11.15
C ALA A 150 -18.36 49.93 -10.84
N LEU A 151 -17.39 50.06 -9.93
CA LEU A 151 -16.81 51.37 -9.56
C LEU A 151 -15.92 51.96 -10.64
N ASP A 152 -15.19 51.14 -11.41
CA ASP A 152 -14.29 51.57 -12.48
C ASP A 152 -15.01 52.15 -13.69
N SER A 153 -16.33 51.95 -13.78
CA SER A 153 -17.17 52.59 -14.80
C SER A 153 -17.34 54.11 -14.59
N ARG A 154 -16.91 54.66 -13.43
CA ARG A 154 -17.00 56.08 -13.08
C ARG A 154 -15.63 56.75 -12.94
N ASP A 155 -15.60 58.06 -13.15
CA ASP A 155 -14.43 58.88 -12.85
C ASP A 155 -14.17 58.88 -11.33
N VAL A 156 -12.93 58.52 -10.93
CA VAL A 156 -12.53 58.39 -9.52
C VAL A 156 -12.76 59.69 -8.73
N GLU A 157 -12.67 60.85 -9.38
CA GLU A 157 -12.90 62.17 -8.77
C GLU A 157 -14.39 62.42 -8.40
N GLU A 158 -15.32 61.63 -8.95
CA GLU A 158 -16.76 61.73 -8.71
C GLU A 158 -17.28 60.75 -7.64
N LEU A 159 -16.41 59.87 -7.12
CA LEU A 159 -16.73 58.97 -6.03
C LEU A 159 -16.78 59.72 -4.70
N ARG A 160 -17.70 59.32 -3.82
CA ARG A 160 -17.83 59.94 -2.50
C ARG A 160 -16.60 59.74 -1.62
N GLU A 161 -16.04 58.53 -1.63
CA GLU A 161 -14.90 58.12 -0.82
C GLU A 161 -13.85 57.37 -1.67
N PRO A 162 -13.00 58.08 -2.43
CA PRO A 162 -12.02 57.44 -3.33
C PRO A 162 -11.04 56.49 -2.63
N GLU A 163 -10.82 56.67 -1.32
CA GLU A 163 -10.01 55.77 -0.49
C GLU A 163 -10.59 54.36 -0.42
N ALA A 164 -11.93 54.21 -0.43
CA ALA A 164 -12.60 52.91 -0.39
C ALA A 164 -12.31 52.05 -1.65
N LEU A 165 -12.15 52.68 -2.82
CA LEU A 165 -11.73 51.97 -4.05
C LEU A 165 -10.28 51.48 -3.95
N SER A 166 -9.40 52.27 -3.31
CA SER A 166 -8.01 51.85 -3.08
C SER A 166 -7.93 50.68 -2.10
N ASP A 167 -8.75 50.69 -1.05
CA ASP A 167 -8.81 49.60 -0.08
C ASP A 167 -9.38 48.32 -0.71
N LEU A 168 -10.44 48.44 -1.53
CA LEU A 168 -10.99 47.33 -2.30
C LEU A 168 -9.95 46.68 -3.21
N ARG A 169 -9.21 47.49 -3.99
CA ARG A 169 -8.13 46.98 -4.86
C ARG A 169 -7.03 46.27 -4.07
N SER A 170 -6.63 46.84 -2.93
CA SER A 170 -5.66 46.20 -2.03
C SER A 170 -6.17 44.84 -1.52
N ARG A 171 -7.46 44.75 -1.18
CA ARG A 171 -8.10 43.50 -0.75
C ARG A 171 -8.16 42.48 -1.89
N LEU A 172 -8.52 42.90 -3.10
CA LEU A 172 -8.58 42.04 -4.29
C LEU A 172 -7.20 41.47 -4.62
N GLU A 173 -6.14 42.29 -4.59
CA GLU A 173 -4.76 41.84 -4.76
C GLU A 173 -4.34 40.82 -3.69
N ALA A 174 -4.71 41.04 -2.43
CA ALA A 174 -4.41 40.10 -1.34
C ALA A 174 -5.11 38.74 -1.54
N VAL A 175 -6.41 38.75 -1.83
CA VAL A 175 -7.19 37.52 -2.10
C VAL A 175 -6.64 36.77 -3.31
N ARG A 176 -6.29 37.49 -4.37
CA ARG A 176 -5.66 36.90 -5.56
C ARG A 176 -4.32 36.23 -5.23
N ALA A 177 -3.45 36.92 -4.49
CA ALA A 177 -2.15 36.39 -4.09
C ALA A 177 -2.28 35.14 -3.22
N GLU A 178 -3.27 35.10 -2.32
CA GLU A 178 -3.59 33.94 -1.49
C GLU A 178 -4.02 32.73 -2.34
N HIS A 179 -4.94 32.92 -3.30
CA HIS A 179 -5.37 31.86 -4.21
C HIS A 179 -4.24 31.35 -5.10
N GLU A 180 -3.44 32.25 -5.68
CA GLU A 180 -2.28 31.87 -6.49
C GLU A 180 -1.23 31.11 -5.67
N ALA A 181 -1.08 31.40 -4.37
CA ALA A 181 -0.24 30.62 -3.47
C ALA A 181 -0.86 29.24 -3.17
N ALA A 182 -2.16 29.17 -2.90
CA ALA A 182 -2.87 27.91 -2.64
C ALA A 182 -2.82 26.95 -3.83
N ILE A 183 -3.02 27.46 -5.06
CA ILE A 183 -2.91 26.67 -6.30
C ILE A 183 -1.49 26.12 -6.44
N ARG A 184 -0.46 26.97 -6.31
CA ARG A 184 0.94 26.53 -6.41
C ARG A 184 1.29 25.45 -5.40
N ASN A 185 0.85 25.60 -4.15
CA ASN A 185 1.07 24.60 -3.12
C ASN A 185 0.39 23.26 -3.46
N ARG A 186 -0.83 23.31 -4.01
CA ARG A 186 -1.56 22.10 -4.41
C ARG A 186 -0.97 21.42 -5.63
N GLU A 187 -0.48 22.19 -6.61
CA GLU A 187 0.26 21.66 -7.76
C GLU A 187 1.56 20.98 -7.31
N ALA A 188 2.33 21.61 -6.42
CA ALA A 188 3.54 21.02 -5.86
C ALA A 188 3.27 19.71 -5.09
N GLN A 189 2.16 19.65 -4.33
CA GLN A 189 1.74 18.42 -3.64
C GLN A 189 1.39 17.30 -4.64
N LEU A 190 0.67 17.61 -5.72
CA LEU A 190 0.31 16.64 -6.75
C LEU A 190 1.54 16.11 -7.50
N ASP A 191 2.48 16.99 -7.82
CA ASP A 191 3.74 16.60 -8.47
C ASP A 191 4.57 15.68 -7.56
N ARG A 192 4.63 15.98 -6.25
CA ARG A 192 5.28 15.12 -5.25
C ARG A 192 4.64 13.73 -5.22
N LEU A 193 3.30 13.66 -5.13
CA LEU A 193 2.56 12.38 -5.11
C LEU A 193 2.74 11.56 -6.39
N ASN A 194 2.75 12.21 -7.55
CA ASN A 194 2.97 11.52 -8.82
C ASN A 194 4.39 10.95 -8.90
N ARG A 195 5.40 11.72 -8.46
CA ARG A 195 6.80 11.26 -8.40
C ARG A 195 6.93 10.02 -7.51
N THR A 196 6.36 10.04 -6.31
CA THR A 196 6.41 8.88 -5.39
C THR A 196 5.69 7.65 -5.96
N ASN A 197 4.56 7.84 -6.65
CA ASN A 197 3.87 6.72 -7.31
C ASN A 197 4.65 6.13 -8.50
N GLU A 198 5.40 6.95 -9.22
CA GLU A 198 6.31 6.46 -10.27
C GLU A 198 7.46 5.65 -9.67
N LEU A 199 8.05 6.12 -8.55
CA LEU A 199 9.08 5.38 -7.81
C LEU A 199 8.62 3.99 -7.40
N LEU A 200 7.43 3.86 -6.79
CA LEU A 200 6.86 2.57 -6.41
C LEU A 200 6.80 1.60 -7.59
N ARG A 201 6.36 2.07 -8.76
CA ARG A 201 6.25 1.25 -9.98
C ARG A 201 7.60 0.84 -10.54
N ASP A 202 8.60 1.70 -10.45
CA ASP A 202 9.95 1.41 -10.94
C ASP A 202 10.66 0.43 -10.02
N VAL A 203 10.48 0.55 -8.71
CA VAL A 203 10.95 -0.46 -7.74
C VAL A 203 10.23 -1.79 -7.96
N ASP A 204 8.90 -1.81 -8.09
CA ASP A 204 8.14 -3.03 -8.40
C ASP A 204 8.71 -3.77 -9.61
N ARG A 205 9.02 -3.03 -10.68
CA ARG A 205 9.60 -3.61 -11.90
C ARG A 205 11.02 -4.13 -11.66
N ALA A 206 11.84 -3.38 -10.92
CA ALA A 206 13.18 -3.80 -10.57
C ALA A 206 13.20 -5.09 -9.73
N LEU A 207 12.27 -5.22 -8.78
CA LEU A 207 12.15 -6.40 -7.92
C LEU A 207 11.83 -7.68 -8.71
N ILE A 208 11.11 -7.57 -9.83
CA ILE A 208 10.77 -8.72 -10.68
C ILE A 208 12.02 -9.33 -11.34
N ASP A 209 12.95 -8.48 -11.77
CA ASP A 209 14.14 -8.89 -12.52
C ASP A 209 15.34 -9.22 -11.62
N ALA A 210 15.34 -8.72 -10.38
CA ALA A 210 16.41 -8.92 -9.43
C ALA A 210 16.58 -10.41 -9.09
N ARG A 211 17.85 -10.84 -9.01
CA ARG A 211 18.21 -12.22 -8.72
C ARG A 211 18.77 -12.38 -7.34
N THR A 212 19.48 -11.38 -6.80
CA THR A 212 20.08 -11.40 -5.46
C THR A 212 19.41 -10.38 -4.54
N ARG A 213 19.56 -10.57 -3.23
CA ARG A 213 19.19 -9.54 -2.25
C ARG A 213 20.01 -8.26 -2.45
N ASP A 214 21.32 -8.38 -2.70
CA ASP A 214 22.19 -7.23 -2.92
C ASP A 214 21.77 -6.41 -4.15
N GLU A 215 21.30 -7.06 -5.22
CA GLU A 215 20.77 -6.41 -6.42
C GLU A 215 19.47 -5.68 -6.12
N ILE A 216 18.58 -6.27 -5.30
CA ILE A 216 17.37 -5.59 -4.83
C ILE A 216 17.75 -4.32 -4.05
N GLU A 217 18.59 -4.46 -3.03
CA GLU A 217 18.95 -3.35 -2.14
C GLU A 217 19.61 -2.20 -2.91
N GLN A 218 20.54 -2.50 -3.83
CA GLN A 218 21.18 -1.48 -4.66
C GLN A 218 20.19 -0.83 -5.63
N THR A 219 19.33 -1.61 -6.28
CA THR A 219 18.38 -1.04 -7.26
C THR A 219 17.34 -0.15 -6.58
N VAL A 220 16.90 -0.53 -5.38
CA VAL A 220 16.00 0.33 -4.57
C VAL A 220 16.69 1.65 -4.25
N CYS A 221 17.95 1.62 -3.79
CA CYS A 221 18.70 2.86 -3.56
C CYS A 221 18.82 3.69 -4.84
N ASP A 222 19.21 3.09 -5.97
CA ASP A 222 19.41 3.79 -7.24
C ASP A 222 18.11 4.48 -7.71
N VAL A 223 16.98 3.77 -7.68
CA VAL A 223 15.67 4.31 -8.10
C VAL A 223 15.22 5.44 -7.17
N VAL A 224 15.39 5.29 -5.86
CA VAL A 224 14.98 6.32 -4.90
C VAL A 224 15.88 7.55 -5.01
N ALA A 225 17.19 7.37 -5.21
CA ALA A 225 18.15 8.46 -5.38
C ALA A 225 18.01 9.22 -6.73
N ASP A 226 17.29 8.68 -7.71
CA ASP A 226 16.90 9.45 -8.91
C ASP A 226 15.82 10.51 -8.57
N ALA A 227 15.08 10.31 -7.49
CA ALA A 227 14.03 11.22 -7.04
C ALA A 227 14.38 12.07 -5.81
N HIS A 228 15.31 11.60 -4.99
CA HIS A 228 15.68 12.21 -3.71
C HIS A 228 17.20 12.37 -3.63
N GLU A 229 17.70 13.18 -2.70
CA GLU A 229 19.14 13.51 -2.59
C GLU A 229 20.01 12.28 -2.37
N ALA A 230 19.55 11.34 -1.55
CA ALA A 230 20.20 10.06 -1.34
C ALA A 230 19.25 9.01 -0.79
N ALA A 231 19.63 7.74 -0.99
CA ALA A 231 18.94 6.61 -0.38
C ALA A 231 19.95 5.60 0.16
N VAL A 232 19.64 5.02 1.31
CA VAL A 232 20.48 4.03 1.99
C VAL A 232 19.61 2.87 2.47
N VAL A 233 20.01 1.64 2.16
CA VAL A 233 19.41 0.43 2.73
C VAL A 233 20.30 -0.12 3.83
N LEU A 234 19.67 -0.33 4.97
CA LEU A 234 20.21 -0.94 6.16
C LEU A 234 19.72 -2.39 6.25
N ARG A 235 20.65 -3.33 6.26
CA ARG A 235 20.35 -4.73 6.54
C ARG A 235 20.37 -4.98 8.03
N ARG A 236 19.32 -5.62 8.55
CA ARG A 236 19.33 -6.11 9.92
C ARG A 236 20.24 -7.33 10.02
N THR A 237 21.19 -7.28 10.94
CA THR A 237 22.00 -8.42 11.34
C THR A 237 21.25 -9.25 12.38
N ALA A 238 21.60 -10.52 12.57
CA ALA A 238 20.95 -11.33 13.61
C ALA A 238 21.34 -10.91 15.04
N ALA A 239 22.38 -10.10 15.22
CA ALA A 239 22.67 -9.44 16.49
C ALA A 239 21.64 -8.34 16.83
N GLY A 240 20.69 -8.10 15.93
CA GLY A 240 19.66 -7.06 16.06
C GLY A 240 20.13 -5.69 15.62
N THR A 241 21.40 -5.52 15.23
CA THR A 241 21.95 -4.25 14.76
C THR A 241 21.69 -4.04 13.27
N LEU A 242 21.64 -2.79 12.85
CA LEU A 242 21.52 -2.40 11.45
C LEU A 242 22.91 -2.14 10.85
N ARG A 243 23.12 -2.58 9.61
CA ARG A 243 24.34 -2.34 8.84
C ARG A 243 23.99 -1.87 7.45
N CYS A 244 24.61 -0.77 7.02
CA CYS A 244 24.47 -0.29 5.64
C CYS A 244 25.05 -1.30 4.64
N THR A 245 24.26 -1.67 3.63
CA THR A 245 24.64 -2.63 2.59
C THR A 245 24.52 -2.08 1.18
N ALA A 246 23.67 -1.07 0.98
CA ALA A 246 23.54 -0.38 -0.29
C ALA A 246 23.29 1.12 -0.05
N ALA A 247 23.81 1.94 -0.96
CA ALA A 247 23.63 3.38 -0.96
C ALA A 247 23.68 3.91 -2.38
N ALA A 248 22.95 4.99 -2.65
CA ALA A 248 22.97 5.69 -3.93
C ALA A 248 22.76 7.20 -3.72
N GLY A 249 23.20 7.99 -4.70
CA GLY A 249 23.24 9.45 -4.65
C GLY A 249 24.67 9.99 -4.79
N HIS A 250 25.05 10.90 -3.90
CA HIS A 250 26.28 11.71 -3.91
C HIS A 250 27.60 10.95 -3.63
N GLY A 251 27.81 9.77 -4.23
CA GLY A 251 29.08 9.03 -4.14
C GLY A 251 29.32 8.34 -2.79
N LEU A 252 28.24 8.00 -2.09
CA LEU A 252 28.19 7.33 -0.80
C LEU A 252 28.97 6.00 -0.76
N ASP A 253 29.83 5.84 0.25
CA ASP A 253 30.41 4.53 0.61
C ASP A 253 29.57 3.89 1.74
N PRO A 254 28.88 2.76 1.48
CA PRO A 254 28.11 2.04 2.49
C PRO A 254 28.90 1.69 3.76
N ALA A 255 30.23 1.58 3.70
CA ALA A 255 31.07 1.23 4.84
C ALA A 255 31.44 2.43 5.75
N GLY A 256 31.19 3.66 5.32
CA GLY A 256 31.65 4.89 5.98
C GLY A 256 30.59 5.67 6.75
N ILE A 257 29.31 5.25 6.69
CA ILE A 257 28.19 6.01 7.25
C ILE A 257 27.94 5.59 8.70
N ASP A 258 28.02 6.54 9.62
CA ASP A 258 27.58 6.39 11.02
C ASP A 258 26.06 6.53 11.07
N LEU A 259 25.34 5.46 11.42
CA LEU A 259 23.87 5.41 11.42
C LEU A 259 23.31 5.13 12.82
N ASP A 260 24.09 5.42 13.87
CA ASP A 260 23.68 5.21 15.27
C ASP A 260 22.40 6.00 15.62
N PHE A 261 22.11 7.12 14.94
CA PHE A 261 20.86 7.87 15.17
C PHE A 261 19.61 7.12 14.67
N VAL A 262 19.77 6.18 13.75
CA VAL A 262 18.66 5.38 13.22
C VAL A 262 18.10 4.45 14.30
N ASP A 263 18.91 4.06 15.29
CA ASP A 263 18.43 3.30 16.46
C ASP A 263 17.34 4.07 17.23
N GLU A 264 17.26 5.41 17.13
CA GLU A 264 16.17 6.19 17.73
C GLU A 264 14.83 6.00 16.99
N ALA A 265 14.84 5.68 15.69
CA ALA A 265 13.63 5.39 14.92
C ALA A 265 13.03 4.03 15.29
N PHE A 266 13.87 3.06 15.70
CA PHE A 266 13.45 1.70 16.03
C PHE A 266 13.24 1.55 17.54
N GLY A 267 11.98 1.49 17.99
CA GLY A 267 11.64 1.25 19.39
C GLY A 267 12.12 -0.11 19.93
N VAL A 268 11.74 -0.46 21.17
CA VAL A 268 12.18 -1.71 21.85
C VAL A 268 11.78 -2.99 21.08
N ASP A 269 10.72 -2.92 20.27
CA ASP A 269 10.22 -4.02 19.43
C ASP A 269 10.73 -3.98 17.97
N GLY A 270 11.51 -2.95 17.60
CA GLY A 270 12.20 -2.89 16.30
C GLY A 270 11.32 -2.66 15.06
N ALA A 271 10.07 -2.24 15.21
CA ALA A 271 9.15 -1.92 14.12
C ALA A 271 8.81 -0.42 14.09
N VAL A 272 8.66 0.15 12.89
CA VAL A 272 8.21 1.53 12.65
C VAL A 272 6.88 1.43 11.92
N GLU A 273 5.76 1.79 12.56
CA GLU A 273 4.43 1.56 11.97
C GLU A 273 4.15 2.42 10.72
N ASP A 274 4.65 3.67 10.65
CA ASP A 274 4.34 4.63 9.57
C ASP A 274 5.57 5.40 9.04
N GLY A 275 6.77 4.88 9.25
CA GLY A 275 8.01 5.62 9.02
C GLY A 275 8.31 6.67 10.11
N PHE A 276 9.58 7.07 10.21
CA PHE A 276 10.05 8.07 11.17
C PHE A 276 10.80 9.18 10.44
N VAL A 277 10.34 10.42 10.61
CA VAL A 277 10.94 11.61 9.99
C VAL A 277 11.90 12.28 10.97
N PHE A 278 13.13 12.48 10.52
CA PHE A 278 14.16 13.27 11.17
C PHE A 278 14.20 14.66 10.52
N GLU A 279 13.68 15.67 11.22
CA GLU A 279 13.62 17.05 10.74
C GLU A 279 15.00 17.76 10.73
N ASP A 280 15.93 17.34 11.58
CA ASP A 280 17.26 17.94 11.69
C ASP A 280 18.32 16.85 11.88
N ILE A 281 19.17 16.68 10.87
CA ILE A 281 20.26 15.72 10.87
C ILE A 281 21.59 16.46 11.11
N SER A 282 22.43 15.88 11.97
CA SER A 282 23.69 16.50 12.36
C SER A 282 24.58 16.84 11.15
N GLU A 283 25.29 17.97 11.23
CA GLU A 283 26.22 18.44 10.19
C GLU A 283 27.27 17.37 9.80
N ALA A 284 27.76 16.61 10.80
CA ALA A 284 28.72 15.52 10.57
C ALA A 284 28.11 14.38 9.74
N HIS A 285 26.85 14.04 9.99
CA HIS A 285 26.16 13.00 9.23
C HIS A 285 25.79 13.47 7.82
N ARG A 286 25.34 14.73 7.70
CA ARG A 286 25.06 15.35 6.40
C ARG A 286 26.28 15.33 5.49
N ALA A 287 27.45 15.69 6.02
CA ALA A 287 28.71 15.62 5.28
C ALA A 287 29.10 14.18 4.90
N ALA A 288 28.79 13.19 5.75
CA ALA A 288 29.04 11.78 5.44
C ALA A 288 28.11 11.25 4.34
N VAL A 289 26.89 11.78 4.25
CA VAL A 289 25.87 11.31 3.30
C VAL A 289 25.89 12.04 1.95
N LEU A 290 26.09 13.36 1.98
CA LEU A 290 25.97 14.22 0.79
C LEU A 290 27.33 14.67 0.24
N GLY A 291 28.43 14.32 0.92
CA GLY A 291 29.78 14.58 0.42
C GLY A 291 30.06 16.06 0.20
N ASP A 292 30.60 16.39 -0.98
CA ASP A 292 31.00 17.76 -1.35
C ASP A 292 29.79 18.71 -1.52
N ASP A 293 28.58 18.18 -1.74
CA ASP A 293 27.34 18.96 -1.93
C ASP A 293 26.65 19.29 -0.59
N ALA A 294 27.16 18.79 0.55
CA ALA A 294 26.61 19.04 1.88
C ALA A 294 26.60 20.53 2.29
N ASP A 295 27.53 21.32 1.75
CA ASP A 295 27.65 22.76 2.01
C ASP A 295 26.67 23.60 1.16
N ASP A 296 26.14 23.04 0.07
CA ASP A 296 25.20 23.72 -0.83
C ASP A 296 23.73 23.57 -0.38
N LEU A 297 23.46 22.72 0.63
CA LEU A 297 22.14 22.43 1.17
C LEU A 297 21.98 23.00 2.60
N ASP A 298 21.13 24.03 2.74
CA ASP A 298 20.91 24.74 4.00
C ASP A 298 20.39 23.83 5.12
N ALA A 299 19.50 22.87 4.80
CA ALA A 299 18.98 21.87 5.73
C ALA A 299 18.42 20.64 4.99
N VAL A 300 18.64 19.45 5.58
CA VAL A 300 18.32 18.13 5.00
C VAL A 300 17.52 17.33 6.02
N SER A 301 16.43 16.74 5.56
CA SER A 301 15.58 15.84 6.35
C SER A 301 15.82 14.39 5.94
N ALA A 302 15.51 13.44 6.84
CA ALA A 302 15.60 12.02 6.53
C ALA A 302 14.32 11.29 6.94
N LEU A 303 13.85 10.40 6.09
CA LEU A 303 12.76 9.48 6.39
C LEU A 303 13.33 8.06 6.54
N CYS A 304 13.04 7.41 7.66
CA CYS A 304 13.38 6.02 7.90
C CYS A 304 12.13 5.15 7.92
N VAL A 305 12.10 4.10 7.11
CA VAL A 305 11.01 3.12 7.06
C VAL A 305 11.56 1.70 7.24
N SER A 306 10.79 0.81 7.85
CA SER A 306 11.17 -0.61 7.96
C SER A 306 11.05 -1.31 6.61
N ILE A 307 11.90 -2.32 6.41
CA ILE A 307 11.77 -3.30 5.34
C ILE A 307 11.32 -4.60 5.99
N ASP A 308 10.02 -4.86 5.95
CA ASP A 308 9.39 -5.99 6.64
C ASP A 308 8.65 -6.92 5.67
N TYR A 309 8.48 -8.16 6.13
CA TYR A 309 7.56 -9.11 5.54
C TYR A 309 6.89 -9.88 6.66
N ARG A 310 5.57 -9.71 6.81
CA ARG A 310 4.80 -10.26 7.93
C ARG A 310 5.42 -9.78 9.27
N GLU A 311 5.86 -10.70 10.12
CA GLU A 311 6.45 -10.38 11.43
C GLU A 311 7.99 -10.27 11.40
N THR A 312 8.61 -10.43 10.22
CA THR A 312 10.07 -10.42 10.07
C THR A 312 10.55 -9.10 9.50
N MET A 313 11.35 -8.35 10.28
CA MET A 313 12.06 -7.16 9.81
C MET A 313 13.41 -7.56 9.21
N TYR A 314 13.57 -7.31 7.91
CA TYR A 314 14.80 -7.58 7.16
C TYR A 314 15.81 -6.43 7.22
N GLY A 315 15.36 -5.21 7.52
CA GLY A 315 16.17 -4.02 7.44
C GLY A 315 15.36 -2.73 7.53
N ALA A 316 15.99 -1.64 7.07
CA ALA A 316 15.38 -0.33 6.96
C ALA A 316 15.83 0.38 5.67
N LEU A 317 14.97 1.24 5.13
CA LEU A 317 15.31 2.17 4.07
C LEU A 317 15.35 3.58 4.67
N VAL A 318 16.42 4.31 4.41
CA VAL A 318 16.59 5.71 4.80
C VAL A 318 16.67 6.56 3.54
N VAL A 319 15.80 7.54 3.41
CA VAL A 319 15.73 8.47 2.28
C VAL A 319 16.05 9.86 2.77
N TYR A 320 16.90 10.58 2.03
CA TYR A 320 17.33 11.94 2.37
C TYR A 320 16.78 12.91 1.33
N ASP A 321 16.26 14.04 1.80
CA ASP A 321 15.70 15.09 0.94
C ASP A 321 15.97 16.48 1.51
N GLU A 322 15.73 17.51 0.70
CA GLU A 322 15.71 18.89 1.15
C GLU A 322 14.66 19.10 2.27
N THR A 323 14.75 20.22 2.96
CA THR A 323 13.83 20.55 4.07
C THR A 323 12.37 20.62 3.58
N ASP A 324 11.43 20.07 4.35
CA ASP A 324 10.00 19.86 4.00
C ASP A 324 9.71 18.80 2.92
N GLY A 325 10.65 17.88 2.64
CA GLY A 325 10.47 16.78 1.68
C GLY A 325 9.49 15.69 2.13
N PHE A 326 9.38 15.44 3.43
CA PHE A 326 8.56 14.35 3.99
C PHE A 326 7.41 14.87 4.85
N ASP A 327 6.20 14.43 4.54
CA ASP A 327 4.98 14.59 5.36
C ASP A 327 4.41 13.22 5.75
N ASP A 328 3.37 13.20 6.59
CA ASP A 328 2.71 11.95 7.05
C ASP A 328 2.22 11.08 5.87
N GLU A 329 1.76 11.72 4.79
CA GLU A 329 1.26 11.02 3.59
C GLU A 329 2.41 10.36 2.82
N SER A 330 3.53 11.06 2.64
CA SER A 330 4.74 10.53 2.01
C SER A 330 5.36 9.42 2.84
N ALA A 331 5.39 9.55 4.18
CA ALA A 331 5.89 8.53 5.09
C ALA A 331 5.13 7.20 4.94
N GLY A 332 3.80 7.27 4.83
CA GLY A 332 2.96 6.11 4.53
C GLY A 332 3.28 5.44 3.18
N LEU A 333 3.49 6.22 2.11
CA LEU A 333 3.85 5.69 0.79
C LEU A 333 5.22 4.97 0.79
N PHE A 334 6.19 5.48 1.54
CA PHE A 334 7.47 4.82 1.71
C PHE A 334 7.40 3.59 2.62
N SER A 335 6.48 3.57 3.59
CA SER A 335 6.20 2.35 4.37
C SER A 335 5.69 1.22 3.47
N ASP A 336 4.76 1.53 2.55
CA ASP A 336 4.28 0.59 1.53
C ASP A 336 5.43 0.10 0.62
N LEU A 337 6.37 0.98 0.28
CA LEU A 337 7.59 0.61 -0.44
C LEU A 337 8.45 -0.36 0.37
N GLY A 338 8.65 -0.11 1.67
CA GLY A 338 9.39 -0.97 2.58
C GLY A 338 8.84 -2.40 2.64
N ALA A 339 7.52 -2.54 2.79
CA ALA A 339 6.84 -3.83 2.74
C ALA A 339 6.98 -4.54 1.38
N THR A 340 6.92 -3.78 0.29
CA THR A 340 7.08 -4.30 -1.08
C THR A 340 8.50 -4.85 -1.31
N VAL A 341 9.52 -4.12 -0.87
CA VAL A 341 10.92 -4.57 -0.91
C VAL A 341 11.12 -5.81 -0.04
N GLY A 342 10.54 -5.85 1.17
CA GLY A 342 10.61 -7.02 2.05
C GLY A 342 10.01 -8.28 1.43
N ASN A 343 8.88 -8.15 0.73
CA ASN A 343 8.29 -9.23 -0.06
C ASN A 343 9.24 -9.71 -1.18
N GLY A 344 9.84 -8.79 -1.94
CA GLY A 344 10.82 -9.12 -2.99
C GLY A 344 12.05 -9.86 -2.47
N ILE A 345 12.59 -9.45 -1.31
CA ILE A 345 13.71 -10.12 -0.64
C ILE A 345 13.32 -11.55 -0.27
N ASN A 346 12.18 -11.73 0.39
CA ASN A 346 11.70 -13.06 0.81
C ASN A 346 11.46 -13.99 -0.40
N ALA A 347 10.82 -13.48 -1.46
CA ALA A 347 10.58 -14.24 -2.68
C ALA A 347 11.89 -14.68 -3.36
N THR A 348 12.89 -13.81 -3.39
CA THR A 348 14.21 -14.08 -3.99
C THR A 348 15.00 -15.11 -3.18
N GLN A 349 15.02 -15.00 -1.85
CA GLN A 349 15.66 -15.98 -0.96
C GLN A 349 14.99 -17.35 -1.07
N SER A 350 13.65 -17.39 -1.04
CA SER A 350 12.88 -18.63 -1.20
C SER A 350 13.16 -19.33 -2.53
N LYS A 351 13.23 -18.56 -3.63
CA LYS A 351 13.54 -19.09 -4.98
C LYS A 351 14.97 -19.64 -5.10
N ARG A 352 15.93 -19.12 -4.33
CA ARG A 352 17.33 -19.56 -4.34
C ARG A 352 17.57 -20.84 -3.57
N LEU A 353 16.92 -21.02 -2.42
CA LEU A 353 16.92 -22.31 -1.73
C LEU A 353 16.42 -23.43 -2.66
N LEU A 354 15.50 -23.10 -3.57
CA LEU A 354 14.98 -24.02 -4.57
C LEU A 354 15.93 -24.24 -5.76
N ASN A 355 16.71 -23.23 -6.20
CA ASN A 355 17.42 -23.26 -7.49
C ASN A 355 18.96 -23.02 -7.45
N GLY A 356 19.58 -22.76 -6.30
CA GLY A 356 21.01 -22.40 -6.20
C GLY A 356 21.97 -23.56 -6.49
N ASP A 357 23.15 -23.24 -7.06
CA ASP A 357 24.20 -24.21 -7.43
C ASP A 357 24.99 -24.75 -6.21
N SER A 358 25.00 -24.01 -5.10
CA SER A 358 25.56 -24.45 -3.82
C SER A 358 24.64 -24.09 -2.65
N VAL A 359 24.61 -24.98 -1.66
CA VAL A 359 23.86 -24.81 -0.41
C VAL A 359 24.81 -25.12 0.75
N VAL A 360 24.63 -24.43 1.87
CA VAL A 360 25.35 -24.74 3.10
C VAL A 360 24.48 -25.66 3.93
N GLU A 361 24.99 -26.86 4.21
CA GLU A 361 24.42 -27.79 5.17
C GLU A 361 25.01 -27.51 6.56
N LEU A 362 24.12 -27.25 7.51
CA LEU A 362 24.42 -27.06 8.92
C LEU A 362 23.85 -28.24 9.70
N GLU A 363 24.70 -28.91 10.46
CA GLU A 363 24.32 -30.04 11.29
C GLU A 363 24.42 -29.63 12.76
N PHE A 364 23.32 -29.78 13.48
CA PHE A 364 23.18 -29.47 14.88
C PHE A 364 22.92 -30.76 15.66
N GLN A 365 23.50 -30.86 16.85
CA GLN A 365 23.13 -31.85 17.85
C GLN A 365 21.98 -31.30 18.68
N VAL A 366 20.96 -32.11 18.86
CA VAL A 366 19.73 -31.78 19.59
C VAL A 366 19.74 -32.50 20.93
N GLY A 367 19.62 -31.74 22.02
CA GLY A 367 19.50 -32.25 23.38
C GLY A 367 18.06 -32.46 23.83
N ARG A 368 17.88 -33.06 25.02
CA ARG A 368 16.58 -33.45 25.59
C ARG A 368 15.62 -32.30 25.85
N ASP A 369 16.18 -31.13 26.17
CA ASP A 369 15.41 -29.93 26.48
C ASP A 369 15.16 -29.03 25.24
N ALA A 370 15.64 -29.44 24.06
CA ALA A 370 15.64 -28.58 22.86
C ALA A 370 14.25 -28.30 22.28
N GLY A 371 13.28 -29.17 22.53
CA GLY A 371 11.95 -29.08 21.92
C GLY A 371 10.99 -30.16 22.43
N VAL A 372 9.74 -30.06 22.02
CA VAL A 372 8.72 -31.05 22.39
C VAL A 372 8.95 -32.41 21.75
N LEU A 373 9.50 -32.46 20.52
CA LEU A 373 9.83 -33.70 19.83
C LEU A 373 10.93 -34.47 20.59
N ALA A 374 11.93 -33.79 21.12
CA ALA A 374 12.97 -34.41 21.95
C ALA A 374 12.35 -35.02 23.22
N ARG A 375 11.48 -34.27 23.91
CA ARG A 375 10.77 -34.79 25.10
C ARG A 375 9.88 -35.97 24.78
N LEU A 376 9.21 -35.99 23.62
CA LEU A 376 8.36 -37.11 23.20
C LEU A 376 9.18 -38.36 22.89
N SER A 377 10.32 -38.22 22.21
CA SER A 377 11.25 -39.33 21.97
C SER A 377 11.74 -39.95 23.29
N GLU A 378 12.09 -39.13 24.29
CA GLU A 378 12.51 -39.61 25.62
C GLU A 378 11.37 -40.27 26.39
N ALA A 379 10.18 -39.66 26.41
CA ALA A 379 9.04 -40.17 27.19
C ALA A 379 8.54 -41.53 26.69
N LEU A 380 8.64 -41.76 25.38
CA LEU A 380 8.16 -42.97 24.72
C LEU A 380 9.26 -44.01 24.45
N ASP A 381 10.52 -43.68 24.75
CA ASP A 381 11.70 -44.52 24.45
C ASP A 381 11.69 -44.97 22.98
N CYS A 382 11.43 -44.02 22.08
CA CYS A 382 11.22 -44.27 20.66
C CYS A 382 12.11 -43.39 19.78
N GLN A 383 12.30 -43.83 18.54
CA GLN A 383 12.97 -43.04 17.52
C GLN A 383 11.93 -42.21 16.77
N LEU A 384 12.20 -40.91 16.64
CA LEU A 384 11.39 -39.98 15.89
C LEU A 384 12.19 -39.44 14.71
N SER A 385 11.58 -39.37 13.53
CA SER A 385 12.11 -38.65 12.38
C SER A 385 11.09 -37.66 11.84
N LEU A 386 11.54 -36.46 11.48
CA LEU A 386 10.69 -35.45 10.88
C LEU A 386 10.62 -35.67 9.37
N ASP A 387 9.43 -35.99 8.88
CA ASP A 387 9.17 -36.21 7.45
C ASP A 387 8.81 -34.91 6.73
N GLY A 388 8.28 -33.94 7.47
CA GLY A 388 7.94 -32.64 6.93
C GLY A 388 7.55 -31.64 8.00
N VAL A 389 7.79 -30.37 7.73
CA VAL A 389 7.41 -29.26 8.61
C VAL A 389 6.81 -28.14 7.78
N THR A 390 5.78 -27.49 8.30
CA THR A 390 5.13 -26.35 7.66
C THR A 390 4.86 -25.26 8.69
N ARG A 391 5.21 -24.02 8.36
CA ARG A 391 4.89 -22.85 9.18
C ARG A 391 3.40 -22.52 9.05
N LEU A 392 2.73 -22.39 10.19
CA LEU A 392 1.36 -21.88 10.32
C LEU A 392 1.40 -20.54 11.07
N ASP A 393 0.31 -19.80 11.03
CA ASP A 393 0.18 -18.51 11.72
C ASP A 393 0.44 -18.65 13.24
N ASP A 394 -0.06 -19.73 13.86
CA ASP A 394 0.05 -19.99 15.31
C ASP A 394 1.07 -21.10 15.68
N GLY A 395 2.12 -21.32 14.88
CA GLY A 395 3.16 -22.32 15.19
C GLY A 395 3.64 -23.14 14.01
N LEU A 396 3.94 -24.43 14.24
CA LEU A 396 4.41 -25.38 13.25
C LEU A 396 3.46 -26.57 13.15
N ALA A 397 3.21 -27.04 11.93
CA ALA A 397 2.68 -28.37 11.68
C ALA A 397 3.85 -29.30 11.32
N CYS A 398 4.10 -30.30 12.16
CA CYS A 398 5.17 -31.28 12.01
C CYS A 398 4.57 -32.65 11.69
N PHE A 399 5.04 -33.29 10.63
CA PHE A 399 4.76 -34.68 10.30
C PHE A 399 5.94 -35.53 10.74
N VAL A 400 5.71 -36.42 11.68
CA VAL A 400 6.76 -37.16 12.38
C VAL A 400 6.50 -38.65 12.27
N SER A 401 7.47 -39.38 11.75
CA SER A 401 7.51 -40.84 11.80
C SER A 401 8.01 -41.29 13.17
N VAL A 402 7.31 -42.26 13.74
CA VAL A 402 7.52 -42.84 15.06
C VAL A 402 7.86 -44.31 14.91
N ALA A 403 9.08 -44.70 15.28
CA ALA A 403 9.56 -46.07 15.30
C ALA A 403 9.78 -46.54 16.74
N GLY A 404 9.21 -47.69 17.11
CA GLY A 404 9.33 -48.27 18.47
C GLY A 404 8.18 -47.94 19.43
N ALA A 405 7.23 -47.11 19.01
CA ALA A 405 5.97 -46.85 19.73
C ALA A 405 4.79 -46.79 18.74
N SER A 406 3.56 -47.02 19.23
CA SER A 406 2.38 -46.86 18.37
C SER A 406 2.08 -45.38 18.13
N GLY A 407 1.53 -45.05 16.96
CA GLY A 407 1.08 -43.68 16.67
C GLY A 407 0.05 -43.19 17.69
N SER A 408 -0.80 -44.09 18.19
CA SER A 408 -1.79 -43.77 19.23
C SER A 408 -1.16 -43.37 20.57
N ASP A 409 -0.10 -44.05 21.00
CA ASP A 409 0.65 -43.71 22.21
C ASP A 409 1.40 -42.39 22.04
N ALA A 410 1.96 -42.15 20.86
CA ALA A 410 2.63 -40.90 20.52
C ALA A 410 1.69 -39.70 20.55
N VAL A 411 0.47 -39.83 20.01
CA VAL A 411 -0.55 -38.77 20.09
C VAL A 411 -0.98 -38.53 21.54
N ALA A 412 -1.17 -39.58 22.34
CA ALA A 412 -1.54 -39.43 23.74
C ALA A 412 -0.47 -38.66 24.53
N ALA A 413 0.81 -39.03 24.36
CA ALA A 413 1.92 -38.32 24.98
C ALA A 413 2.06 -36.87 24.49
N ALA A 414 1.79 -36.62 23.20
CA ALA A 414 1.87 -35.29 22.62
C ALA A 414 0.77 -34.34 23.12
N VAL A 415 -0.47 -34.82 23.28
CA VAL A 415 -1.56 -33.99 23.82
C VAL A 415 -1.29 -33.57 25.27
N ASP A 416 -0.59 -34.40 26.04
CA ASP A 416 -0.19 -34.10 27.41
C ASP A 416 1.08 -33.25 27.51
N ALA A 417 1.75 -32.96 26.39
CA ALA A 417 2.98 -32.18 26.36
C ALA A 417 2.72 -30.67 26.25
N ASP A 418 3.43 -29.88 27.05
CA ASP A 418 3.37 -28.42 26.98
C ASP A 418 3.85 -27.92 25.61
N GLY A 419 3.02 -27.05 24.99
CA GLY A 419 3.27 -26.43 23.69
C GLY A 419 2.68 -27.16 22.48
N VAL A 420 1.97 -28.28 22.68
CA VAL A 420 1.22 -28.95 21.60
C VAL A 420 -0.24 -28.53 21.65
N SER A 421 -0.72 -27.90 20.59
CA SER A 421 -2.12 -27.49 20.46
C SER A 421 -3.01 -28.61 19.88
N GLN A 422 -2.44 -29.47 19.05
CA GLN A 422 -3.16 -30.58 18.41
C GLN A 422 -2.21 -31.71 18.01
N ALA A 423 -2.69 -32.96 18.12
CA ALA A 423 -1.99 -34.14 17.62
C ALA A 423 -2.98 -35.12 16.99
N ARG A 424 -2.61 -35.78 15.90
CA ARG A 424 -3.39 -36.87 15.29
C ARG A 424 -2.52 -37.89 14.57
N VAL A 425 -2.97 -39.14 14.54
CA VAL A 425 -2.36 -40.18 13.72
C VAL A 425 -2.75 -39.96 12.26
N VAL A 426 -1.75 -39.89 11.37
CA VAL A 426 -1.92 -39.77 9.92
C VAL A 426 -1.94 -41.16 9.29
N SER A 427 -1.00 -42.02 9.71
CA SER A 427 -0.95 -43.42 9.33
C SER A 427 -0.43 -44.27 10.48
N GLU A 428 -0.90 -45.51 10.55
CA GLU A 428 -0.47 -46.48 11.54
C GLU A 428 0.06 -47.70 10.79
N GLY A 429 1.30 -48.08 11.08
CA GLY A 429 2.01 -49.18 10.46
C GLY A 429 2.57 -50.15 11.49
N ASP A 430 2.97 -51.35 11.04
CA ASP A 430 3.48 -52.41 11.90
C ASP A 430 4.90 -52.12 12.44
N GLU A 431 5.69 -51.32 11.70
CA GLU A 431 7.08 -50.95 12.05
C GLU A 431 7.22 -49.45 12.37
N GLU A 432 6.51 -48.59 11.63
CA GLU A 432 6.50 -47.13 11.81
C GLU A 432 5.08 -46.57 11.70
N SER A 433 4.79 -45.54 12.50
CA SER A 433 3.54 -44.77 12.44
C SER A 433 3.83 -43.30 12.18
N VAL A 434 3.01 -42.63 11.37
CA VAL A 434 3.17 -41.19 11.10
C VAL A 434 2.14 -40.39 11.88
N VAL A 435 2.60 -39.39 12.61
CA VAL A 435 1.79 -38.50 13.45
C VAL A 435 1.95 -37.06 12.98
N GLU A 436 0.84 -36.32 12.92
CA GLU A 436 0.85 -34.87 12.72
C GLU A 436 0.71 -34.18 14.08
N LEU A 437 1.58 -33.22 14.34
CA LEU A 437 1.65 -32.42 15.56
C LEU A 437 1.58 -30.94 15.20
N ARG A 438 0.75 -30.18 15.93
CA ARG A 438 0.76 -28.72 15.89
C ARG A 438 1.35 -28.18 17.17
N THR A 439 2.44 -27.43 17.05
CA THR A 439 3.24 -27.01 18.20
C THR A 439 3.86 -25.64 18.00
N ASP A 440 3.92 -24.84 19.06
CA ASP A 440 4.71 -23.60 19.15
C ASP A 440 6.02 -23.82 19.96
N ALA A 441 6.21 -25.00 20.54
CA ALA A 441 7.34 -25.35 21.40
C ALA A 441 8.53 -26.00 20.67
N GLU A 442 8.69 -25.73 19.36
CA GLU A 442 9.83 -26.14 18.54
C GLU A 442 10.66 -24.93 18.11
N ALA A 443 11.27 -24.25 19.09
CA ALA A 443 11.98 -22.98 18.90
C ALA A 443 13.16 -23.08 17.92
N ALA A 444 13.84 -24.23 17.85
CA ALA A 444 14.94 -24.45 16.91
C ALA A 444 14.44 -24.49 15.45
N LEU A 445 13.34 -25.20 15.19
CA LEU A 445 12.75 -25.33 13.85
C LEU A 445 12.09 -24.02 13.41
N SER A 446 11.36 -23.33 14.31
CA SER A 446 10.73 -22.05 13.99
C SER A 446 11.78 -21.00 13.65
N THR A 447 12.79 -20.85 14.51
CA THR A 447 13.90 -19.90 14.27
C THR A 447 14.62 -20.21 12.96
N ALA A 448 14.87 -21.49 12.67
CA ALA A 448 15.49 -21.88 11.41
C ALA A 448 14.67 -21.47 10.18
N ILE A 449 13.37 -21.78 10.18
CA ILE A 449 12.45 -21.46 9.07
C ILE A 449 12.30 -19.95 8.92
N ASP A 450 12.16 -19.21 10.03
CA ASP A 450 11.99 -17.75 10.03
C ASP A 450 13.25 -17.03 9.49
N HIS A 451 14.43 -17.65 9.59
CA HIS A 451 15.68 -17.20 8.99
C HIS A 451 15.94 -17.76 7.58
N GLY A 452 14.93 -18.36 6.95
CA GLY A 452 15.01 -18.87 5.58
C GLY A 452 15.86 -20.13 5.42
N ALA A 453 16.02 -20.94 6.47
CA ALA A 453 16.61 -22.27 6.35
C ALA A 453 15.55 -23.31 5.99
N SER A 454 15.89 -24.27 5.14
CA SER A 454 15.08 -25.48 4.92
C SER A 454 15.52 -26.59 5.87
N VAL A 455 14.56 -27.22 6.53
CA VAL A 455 14.82 -28.37 7.38
C VAL A 455 14.92 -29.61 6.49
N GLU A 456 16.10 -30.22 6.45
CA GLU A 456 16.33 -31.44 5.65
C GLU A 456 15.94 -32.69 6.42
N GLN A 457 16.42 -32.75 7.67
CA GLN A 457 16.25 -33.92 8.49
C GLN A 457 16.30 -33.53 9.96
N LEU A 458 15.43 -34.13 10.76
CA LEU A 458 15.56 -34.18 12.21
C LEU A 458 15.36 -35.63 12.61
N THR A 459 16.32 -36.21 13.32
CA THR A 459 16.20 -37.57 13.89
C THR A 459 16.50 -37.51 15.37
N LEU A 460 15.65 -38.12 16.19
CA LEU A 460 15.75 -38.14 17.64
C LEU A 460 15.61 -39.57 18.15
N SER A 461 16.39 -39.93 19.15
CA SER A 461 16.32 -41.20 19.88
C SER A 461 16.68 -40.96 21.34
N GLU A 462 15.88 -41.50 22.26
CA GLU A 462 16.03 -41.27 23.71
C GLU A 462 16.15 -39.78 24.07
N GLY A 463 15.42 -38.93 23.34
CA GLY A 463 15.39 -37.46 23.46
C GLY A 463 16.63 -36.72 23.01
N THR A 464 17.57 -37.36 22.33
CA THR A 464 18.73 -36.68 21.73
C THR A 464 18.85 -37.02 20.26
N GLY A 465 19.51 -36.19 19.47
CA GLY A 465 19.67 -36.52 18.06
C GLY A 465 20.36 -35.44 17.24
N SER A 466 20.03 -35.40 15.96
CA SER A 466 20.62 -34.45 15.01
C SER A 466 19.56 -33.75 14.18
N LEU A 467 19.82 -32.48 13.88
CA LEU A 467 19.04 -31.61 13.00
C LEU A 467 19.96 -31.14 11.87
N ALA A 468 19.59 -31.43 10.63
CA ALA A 468 20.25 -30.95 9.44
C ALA A 468 19.40 -29.85 8.79
N LEU A 469 20.01 -28.69 8.60
CA LEU A 469 19.42 -27.53 7.93
C LEU A 469 20.20 -27.22 6.67
N ARG A 470 19.49 -26.80 5.61
CA ARG A 470 20.08 -26.21 4.41
C ARG A 470 19.79 -24.73 4.37
N VAL A 471 20.80 -23.97 3.99
CA VAL A 471 20.73 -22.51 3.88
C VAL A 471 21.38 -22.12 2.56
N ALA A 472 20.91 -21.03 1.95
CA ALA A 472 21.57 -20.44 0.79
C ALA A 472 23.02 -20.06 1.15
N ALA A 473 23.96 -20.27 0.23
CA ALA A 473 25.40 -20.10 0.51
C ALA A 473 25.82 -18.66 0.85
N ASP A 474 25.05 -17.67 0.40
CA ASP A 474 25.20 -16.24 0.68
C ASP A 474 24.49 -15.78 1.96
N ALA A 475 23.71 -16.65 2.61
CA ALA A 475 23.05 -16.33 3.85
C ALA A 475 24.04 -16.25 5.02
N ASP A 476 23.70 -15.42 6.01
CA ASP A 476 24.47 -15.32 7.25
C ASP A 476 24.21 -16.55 8.14
N HIS A 477 24.90 -17.62 7.80
CA HIS A 477 24.91 -18.90 8.50
C HIS A 477 25.45 -18.77 9.93
N GLY A 478 26.33 -17.80 10.23
CA GLY A 478 26.82 -17.56 11.58
C GLY A 478 25.71 -17.04 12.49
N ALA A 479 24.97 -16.06 11.98
CA ALA A 479 23.75 -15.53 12.57
C ALA A 479 22.69 -16.60 12.84
N LEU A 480 22.39 -17.45 11.86
CA LEU A 480 21.42 -18.55 12.04
C LEU A 480 21.86 -19.51 13.16
N VAL A 481 23.14 -19.89 13.18
CA VAL A 481 23.70 -20.77 14.21
C VAL A 481 23.53 -20.17 15.60
N GLU A 482 23.82 -18.88 15.75
CA GLU A 482 23.71 -18.16 17.02
C GLU A 482 22.25 -17.98 17.44
N ALA A 483 21.35 -17.65 16.50
CA ALA A 483 19.92 -17.51 16.75
C ALA A 483 19.31 -18.82 17.23
N VAL A 484 19.62 -19.94 16.58
CA VAL A 484 19.17 -21.28 16.99
C VAL A 484 19.75 -21.66 18.37
N ALA A 485 21.04 -21.41 18.62
CA ALA A 485 21.68 -21.70 19.90
C ALA A 485 21.11 -20.85 21.07
N THR A 486 20.69 -19.62 20.78
CA THR A 486 20.12 -18.69 21.78
C THR A 486 18.68 -19.03 22.12
N THR A 487 17.87 -19.35 21.10
CA THR A 487 16.44 -19.64 21.25
C THR A 487 16.16 -21.07 21.73
N ALA A 488 17.05 -22.02 21.45
CA ALA A 488 16.91 -23.42 21.85
C ALA A 488 18.10 -23.91 22.70
N PRO A 489 18.06 -23.70 24.04
CA PRO A 489 19.07 -24.21 24.96
C PRO A 489 19.15 -25.73 24.88
N GLY A 490 20.27 -26.26 24.42
CA GLY A 490 20.45 -27.71 24.19
C GLY A 490 20.66 -28.09 22.73
N VAL A 491 20.61 -27.13 21.80
CA VAL A 491 21.03 -27.33 20.42
C VAL A 491 22.44 -26.76 20.22
N SER A 492 23.37 -27.55 19.68
CA SER A 492 24.74 -27.09 19.39
C SER A 492 25.22 -27.52 18.01
N VAL A 493 25.93 -26.65 17.30
CA VAL A 493 26.47 -26.99 15.97
C VAL A 493 27.58 -28.04 16.06
N VAL A 494 27.49 -29.05 15.22
CA VAL A 494 28.47 -30.13 15.09
C VAL A 494 29.26 -30.00 13.79
N ALA A 495 28.59 -29.63 12.70
CA ALA A 495 29.24 -29.50 11.40
C ALA A 495 28.63 -28.37 10.56
N LYS A 496 29.50 -27.77 9.74
CA LYS A 496 29.14 -26.86 8.65
C LYS A 496 29.83 -27.36 7.39
N ARG A 497 29.08 -27.63 6.33
CA ARG A 497 29.61 -28.08 5.05
C ARG A 497 28.96 -27.28 3.93
N GLU A 498 29.78 -26.74 3.03
CA GLU A 498 29.28 -26.20 1.78
C GLU A 498 29.19 -27.36 0.79
N VAL A 499 27.99 -27.57 0.24
CA VAL A 499 27.69 -28.67 -0.67
C VAL A 499 27.29 -28.06 -2.00
N GLU A 500 28.09 -28.31 -3.04
CA GLU A 500 27.65 -28.09 -4.42
C GLU A 500 26.51 -29.05 -4.68
N ARG A 501 25.33 -28.52 -5.06
CA ARG A 501 24.25 -29.39 -5.50
C ARG A 501 24.77 -30.15 -6.72
N SER A 502 24.75 -31.48 -6.66
CA SER A 502 24.88 -32.24 -7.90
C SER A 502 23.73 -31.79 -8.77
N VAL A 503 24.02 -31.03 -9.84
CA VAL A 503 23.07 -30.71 -10.89
C VAL A 503 22.68 -32.04 -11.52
N GLN A 504 21.72 -32.73 -10.90
CA GLN A 504 21.04 -33.88 -11.46
C GLN A 504 20.28 -33.30 -12.64
N SER A 505 20.84 -33.48 -13.84
CA SER A 505 20.26 -32.89 -15.03
C SER A 505 18.82 -33.37 -15.18
N PRO A 506 17.93 -32.63 -15.86
CA PRO A 506 16.59 -33.11 -16.19
C PRO A 506 16.58 -34.52 -16.83
N ASP A 507 17.71 -35.00 -17.36
CA ASP A 507 17.87 -36.34 -17.91
C ASP A 507 18.10 -37.44 -16.86
N SER A 508 18.59 -37.15 -15.65
CA SER A 508 18.67 -38.15 -14.56
C SER A 508 17.30 -38.38 -13.93
N PHE A 509 16.53 -37.32 -13.65
CA PHE A 509 15.13 -37.42 -13.21
C PHE A 509 14.27 -38.18 -14.20
N ARG A 510 14.36 -37.83 -15.49
CA ARG A 510 13.66 -38.57 -16.55
C ARG A 510 14.06 -40.04 -16.57
N ARG A 511 15.34 -40.37 -16.41
CA ARG A 511 15.81 -41.76 -16.37
C ARG A 511 15.31 -42.51 -15.13
N ALA A 512 15.31 -41.88 -13.97
CA ALA A 512 14.81 -42.45 -12.72
C ALA A 512 13.29 -42.70 -12.80
N LEU A 513 12.52 -41.71 -13.25
CA LEU A 513 11.09 -41.82 -13.45
C LEU A 513 10.73 -42.86 -14.51
N ASP A 514 11.45 -42.88 -15.63
CA ASP A 514 11.27 -43.88 -16.69
C ASP A 514 11.55 -45.31 -16.21
N SER A 515 12.47 -45.49 -15.26
CA SER A 515 12.74 -46.81 -14.68
C SER A 515 11.61 -47.29 -13.76
N LYS A 516 10.85 -46.37 -13.16
CA LYS A 516 9.74 -46.67 -12.24
C LYS A 516 8.40 -46.80 -12.96
N LEU A 517 8.15 -46.07 -14.05
CA LEU A 517 6.89 -46.13 -14.80
C LEU A 517 6.83 -47.36 -15.71
N THR A 518 5.66 -48.01 -15.76
CA THR A 518 5.40 -49.02 -16.80
C THR A 518 5.06 -48.32 -18.12
N ASP A 519 5.29 -49.00 -19.25
CA ASP A 519 4.91 -48.49 -20.59
C ASP A 519 3.44 -48.03 -20.61
N ARG A 520 2.55 -48.80 -19.96
CA ARG A 520 1.12 -48.48 -19.91
C ARG A 520 0.83 -47.21 -19.10
N GLN A 521 1.49 -47.03 -17.96
CA GLN A 521 1.37 -45.82 -17.13
C GLN A 521 1.89 -44.59 -17.86
N ARG A 522 3.02 -44.73 -18.57
CA ARG A 522 3.59 -43.66 -19.39
C ARG A 522 2.64 -43.22 -20.49
N THR A 523 2.14 -44.16 -21.29
CA THR A 523 1.18 -43.86 -22.37
C THR A 523 -0.09 -43.19 -21.84
N VAL A 524 -0.58 -43.64 -20.68
CA VAL A 524 -1.75 -43.03 -20.04
C VAL A 524 -1.49 -41.59 -19.61
N LEU A 525 -0.35 -41.31 -18.96
CA LEU A 525 0.05 -39.95 -18.56
C LEU A 525 0.22 -39.02 -19.76
N GLU A 526 0.99 -39.45 -20.77
CA GLU A 526 1.26 -38.66 -21.98
C GLU A 526 -0.02 -38.35 -22.75
N THR A 527 -0.89 -39.34 -22.93
CA THR A 527 -2.16 -39.15 -23.64
C THR A 527 -3.10 -38.23 -22.87
N SER A 528 -3.17 -38.38 -21.54
CA SER A 528 -3.97 -37.51 -20.68
C SER A 528 -3.47 -36.05 -20.75
N LEU A 529 -2.15 -35.84 -20.71
CA LEU A 529 -1.55 -34.51 -20.85
C LEU A 529 -1.87 -33.87 -22.21
N VAL A 530 -1.60 -34.57 -23.31
CA VAL A 530 -1.84 -34.05 -24.68
C VAL A 530 -3.32 -33.81 -24.96
N SER A 531 -4.21 -34.60 -24.35
CA SER A 531 -5.67 -34.43 -24.49
C SER A 531 -6.24 -33.24 -23.69
N GLY A 532 -5.43 -32.54 -22.90
CA GLY A 532 -5.87 -31.44 -22.05
C GLY A 532 -6.68 -31.89 -20.83
N TYR A 533 -6.53 -33.15 -20.40
CA TYR A 533 -7.24 -33.72 -19.24
C TYR A 533 -6.95 -32.95 -17.94
N PHE A 534 -5.72 -32.43 -17.80
CA PHE A 534 -5.26 -31.72 -16.60
C PHE A 534 -5.50 -30.20 -16.64
N GLU A 535 -6.00 -29.64 -17.75
CA GLU A 535 -6.17 -28.19 -17.93
C GLU A 535 -7.51 -27.69 -17.35
N TRP A 536 -7.61 -26.38 -17.10
CA TRP A 536 -8.90 -25.72 -16.84
C TRP A 536 -9.15 -24.58 -17.84
N PRO A 537 -10.30 -24.57 -18.54
CA PRO A 537 -11.29 -25.66 -18.63
C PRO A 537 -10.69 -26.92 -19.29
N ARG A 538 -11.12 -28.11 -18.85
CA ARG A 538 -10.56 -29.39 -19.34
C ARG A 538 -10.81 -29.57 -20.84
N GLY A 539 -9.76 -29.95 -21.57
CA GLY A 539 -9.84 -30.26 -23.00
C GLY A 539 -10.49 -31.61 -23.30
N SER A 540 -10.32 -32.61 -22.41
CA SER A 540 -10.93 -33.94 -22.52
C SER A 540 -11.33 -34.49 -21.15
N THR A 541 -12.39 -35.28 -21.10
CA THR A 541 -12.86 -36.00 -19.90
C THR A 541 -12.13 -37.33 -19.70
N ALA A 542 -12.22 -37.90 -18.49
CA ALA A 542 -11.63 -39.21 -18.19
C ALA A 542 -12.23 -40.31 -19.10
N GLU A 543 -13.53 -40.23 -19.41
CA GLU A 543 -14.19 -41.14 -20.33
C GLU A 543 -13.60 -41.06 -21.74
N GLU A 544 -13.42 -39.86 -22.29
CA GLU A 544 -12.88 -39.67 -23.65
C GLU A 544 -11.43 -40.12 -23.77
N VAL A 545 -10.62 -39.90 -22.73
CA VAL A 545 -9.22 -40.37 -22.70
C VAL A 545 -9.16 -41.89 -22.54
N ALA A 546 -10.02 -42.48 -21.72
CA ALA A 546 -10.10 -43.92 -21.55
C ALA A 546 -10.53 -44.62 -22.86
N ASP A 547 -11.51 -44.05 -23.57
CA ASP A 547 -11.98 -44.54 -24.87
C ASP A 547 -10.87 -44.49 -25.93
N SER A 548 -10.10 -43.40 -25.98
CA SER A 548 -8.94 -43.25 -26.88
C SER A 548 -7.84 -44.30 -26.63
N LEU A 549 -7.67 -44.70 -25.36
CA LEU A 549 -6.69 -45.71 -24.95
C LEU A 549 -7.20 -47.15 -24.97
N GLY A 550 -8.49 -47.34 -25.29
CA GLY A 550 -9.15 -48.65 -25.32
C GLY A 550 -9.22 -49.33 -23.95
N ILE A 551 -9.37 -48.55 -22.88
CA ILE A 551 -9.47 -49.04 -21.49
C ILE A 551 -10.74 -48.51 -20.81
N SER A 552 -11.07 -49.08 -19.65
CA SER A 552 -12.16 -48.56 -18.84
C SER A 552 -11.73 -47.28 -18.08
N PRO A 553 -12.65 -46.33 -17.82
CA PRO A 553 -12.34 -45.15 -17.00
C PRO A 553 -11.77 -45.48 -15.60
N PRO A 554 -12.24 -46.52 -14.88
CA PRO A 554 -11.59 -46.96 -13.65
C PRO A 554 -10.12 -47.37 -13.83
N THR A 555 -9.80 -48.08 -14.91
CA THR A 555 -8.42 -48.50 -15.24
C THR A 555 -7.55 -47.31 -15.60
N LEU A 556 -8.10 -46.30 -16.28
CA LEU A 556 -7.43 -45.03 -16.54
C LEU A 556 -7.05 -44.35 -15.21
N HIS A 557 -8.01 -44.19 -14.30
CA HIS A 557 -7.78 -43.57 -12.99
C HIS A 557 -6.76 -44.33 -12.13
N GLU A 558 -6.78 -45.66 -12.15
CA GLU A 558 -5.81 -46.48 -11.42
C GLU A 558 -4.39 -46.30 -11.98
N HIS A 559 -4.24 -46.30 -13.30
CA HIS A 559 -2.95 -46.03 -13.94
C HIS A 559 -2.45 -44.60 -13.70
N LEU A 560 -3.34 -43.60 -13.79
CA LEU A 560 -3.02 -42.20 -13.50
C LEU A 560 -2.55 -42.03 -12.06
N ARG A 561 -3.35 -42.48 -11.07
CA ARG A 561 -2.97 -42.37 -9.65
C ARG A 561 -1.65 -43.07 -9.34
N THR A 562 -1.43 -44.25 -9.92
CA THR A 562 -0.18 -44.97 -9.68
C THR A 562 1.02 -44.27 -10.33
N ALA A 563 0.82 -43.66 -11.49
CA ALA A 563 1.87 -42.94 -12.21
C ALA A 563 2.17 -41.58 -11.57
N GLU A 564 1.14 -40.84 -11.15
CA GLU A 564 1.23 -39.61 -10.34
C GLU A 564 1.95 -39.88 -9.03
N ARG A 565 1.59 -40.94 -8.31
CA ARG A 565 2.28 -41.34 -7.08
C ARG A 565 3.76 -41.60 -7.34
N LYS A 566 4.11 -42.37 -8.38
CA LYS A 566 5.52 -42.63 -8.73
C LYS A 566 6.28 -41.36 -9.14
N LEU A 567 5.62 -40.43 -9.81
CA LEU A 567 6.19 -39.13 -10.18
C LEU A 567 6.48 -38.30 -8.94
N ILE A 568 5.52 -38.23 -8.01
CA ILE A 568 5.64 -37.53 -6.74
C ILE A 568 6.73 -38.18 -5.87
N GLU A 569 6.72 -39.51 -5.71
CA GLU A 569 7.77 -40.27 -5.00
C GLU A 569 9.15 -39.98 -5.59
N THR A 570 9.31 -40.03 -6.92
CA THR A 570 10.60 -39.76 -7.57
C THR A 570 11.05 -38.31 -7.38
N TYR A 571 10.12 -37.36 -7.40
CA TYR A 571 10.42 -35.96 -7.16
C TYR A 571 10.91 -35.71 -5.72
N PHE A 572 10.26 -36.32 -4.73
CA PHE A 572 10.68 -36.18 -3.33
C PHE A 572 11.92 -37.02 -2.97
N ASP A 573 12.10 -38.20 -3.57
CA ASP A 573 13.33 -39.00 -3.47
C ASP A 573 14.56 -38.24 -4.00
N GLU A 574 14.39 -37.39 -5.02
CA GLU A 574 15.47 -36.55 -5.54
C GLU A 574 15.76 -35.30 -4.69
N LEU A 575 14.77 -34.81 -3.93
CA LEU A 575 14.97 -33.71 -2.99
C LEU A 575 15.68 -34.17 -1.71
N ASN A 576 15.40 -35.41 -1.27
CA ASN A 576 16.00 -36.05 -0.09
C ASN A 576 16.67 -37.39 -0.47
N PRO A 577 17.87 -37.39 -1.10
CA PRO A 577 18.58 -38.63 -1.38
C PRO A 577 18.92 -39.34 -0.07
N ALA A 578 18.49 -40.60 0.09
CA ALA A 578 18.89 -41.42 1.22
C ALA A 578 20.42 -41.46 1.34
N PRO A 579 20.99 -41.38 2.56
CA PRO A 579 22.43 -41.51 2.74
C PRO A 579 22.89 -42.84 2.12
N ALA A 580 23.95 -42.78 1.31
CA ALA A 580 24.51 -43.97 0.71
C ALA A 580 24.95 -44.93 1.82
N ASP A 581 24.41 -46.16 1.83
CA ASP A 581 24.92 -47.25 2.66
C ASP A 581 26.39 -47.51 2.29
N ASP A 582 27.31 -47.14 3.18
CA ASP A 582 28.76 -47.44 3.12
C ASP A 582 29.17 -48.37 4.28
#